data_AF-A0AA88SFW8-F1
#
_entry.id   AF-A0AA88SFW8-F1
#
_cell.length_a   1.000
_cell.length_b   1.000
_cell.length_c   1.000
_cell.angle_alpha   90.00
_cell.angle_beta   90.00
_cell.angle_gamma   90.00
#
_symmetry.space_group_name_H-M   'P 1'
#
loop_
_entity.id
_entity.type
_entity.pdbx_description
1 polymer ?
#
loop_
_entity_poly.entity_id
_entity_poly.type
_entity_poly.pdbx_seq_one_letter_code
_entity_poly.pdbx_strand_id
1 'polypeptide(L)'
;MKKAGGAGGIPGNADDDDFQVVPIESTSKKARILDAEGLALGCEIATSKKRARDLVDGSFHRFASSEEQWEVPEWFLDDERKHRKKPVPVTKEMVEEYKQKWKEIDARPIKRVAEAKARKKRRMLKKMEQAKKKAEAVVNTVDISEREKMAQLKSIYKKAGLGKEKREVTYVVTKKGAGRKVRRPAGVKGVFKVVDSRMKKDMRGMQRKEQRTKGGKGKGRPSKGGKGGVKSGKGRKAK
;
A
#
# COMPACT_ATOMS: atom_id res chain seq x y z
N MET A 1 -2.27 30.39 54.04
CA MET A 1 -1.20 31.30 54.51
C MET A 1 0.05 30.50 54.83
N LYS A 2 1.14 30.73 54.11
CA LYS A 2 2.52 30.52 54.57
C LYS A 2 3.45 31.25 53.60
N LYS A 3 4.05 32.34 54.07
CA LYS A 3 5.15 33.06 53.42
C LYS A 3 6.45 32.67 54.12
N ALA A 4 7.49 32.49 53.33
CA ALA A 4 8.92 32.57 53.65
C ALA A 4 9.64 32.57 52.28
N GLY A 5 10.69 33.32 51.96
CA GLY A 5 11.50 34.40 52.53
C GLY A 5 12.31 34.96 51.33
N GLY A 6 12.61 36.26 51.25
CA GLY A 6 13.96 36.82 51.51
C GLY A 6 15.06 36.19 50.62
N ALA A 7 15.92 36.89 49.88
CA ALA A 7 16.37 38.29 49.86
C ALA A 7 17.30 38.49 48.63
N GLY A 8 17.70 39.73 48.35
CA GLY A 8 19.00 40.05 47.74
C GLY A 8 18.95 40.55 46.30
N GLY A 9 19.10 41.86 46.12
CA GLY A 9 19.31 42.49 44.82
C GLY A 9 20.77 42.46 44.37
N ILE A 10 20.97 42.66 43.06
CA ILE A 10 22.22 43.17 42.48
C ILE A 10 21.81 44.28 41.50
N PRO A 11 22.29 45.53 41.67
CA PRO A 11 22.08 46.60 40.71
C PRO A 11 23.19 46.54 39.64
N GLY A 12 22.81 46.32 38.39
CA GLY A 12 23.69 46.46 37.22
C GLY A 12 23.32 47.72 36.47
N ASN A 13 24.22 48.70 36.50
CA ASN A 13 24.16 49.96 35.76
C ASN A 13 24.67 49.76 34.31
N ALA A 14 24.16 50.60 33.41
CA ALA A 14 24.74 50.99 32.12
C ALA A 14 24.78 49.92 31.01
N ASP A 15 23.85 50.01 30.06
CA ASP A 15 24.10 50.62 28.74
C ASP A 15 22.83 50.41 27.87
N ASP A 16 22.15 51.51 27.55
CA ASP A 16 20.97 51.54 26.68
C ASP A 16 21.38 51.34 25.20
N ASP A 17 21.77 50.12 24.84
CA ASP A 17 21.68 49.66 23.46
C ASP A 17 20.28 49.07 23.23
N ASP A 18 19.34 49.97 22.92
CA ASP A 18 17.96 49.63 22.56
C ASP A 18 17.96 48.92 21.19
N PHE A 19 18.27 47.61 21.19
CA PHE A 19 18.17 46.80 19.99
C PHE A 19 16.70 46.75 19.58
N GLN A 20 16.38 47.43 18.47
CA GLN A 20 15.09 47.31 17.83
C GLN A 20 14.90 45.86 17.35
N VAL A 21 14.25 45.04 18.17
CA VAL A 21 13.85 43.67 17.80
C VAL A 21 12.79 43.79 16.72
N VAL A 22 13.23 43.87 15.46
CA VAL A 22 12.35 43.74 14.30
C VAL A 22 11.75 42.35 14.37
N PRO A 23 10.42 42.19 14.43
CA PRO A 23 9.80 40.89 14.37
C PRO A 23 10.29 40.18 13.11
N ILE A 24 10.98 39.06 13.27
CA ILE A 24 11.36 38.21 12.14
C ILE A 24 10.03 37.72 11.58
N GLU A 25 9.58 38.33 10.47
CA GLU A 25 8.42 37.82 9.73
C GLU A 25 8.66 36.33 9.52
N SER A 26 7.74 35.49 10.00
CA SER A 26 7.87 34.05 9.84
C SER A 26 7.89 33.76 8.34
N THR A 27 9.08 33.62 7.76
CA THR A 27 9.28 33.32 6.34
C THR A 27 8.78 31.92 5.97
N SER A 28 8.31 31.16 6.96
CA SER A 28 7.33 30.10 6.75
C SER A 28 5.98 30.71 6.37
N LYS A 29 5.94 31.33 5.18
CA LYS A 29 4.75 31.22 4.34
C LYS A 29 4.50 29.73 4.26
N LYS A 30 3.62 29.20 5.12
CA LYS A 30 3.08 27.83 5.02
C LYS A 30 2.73 27.71 3.55
N ALA A 31 3.57 27.03 2.77
CA ALA A 31 3.36 26.93 1.34
C ALA A 31 1.96 26.38 1.22
N ARG A 32 1.02 27.22 0.76
CA ARG A 32 -0.40 26.87 0.75
C ARG A 32 -0.43 25.55 -0.01
N ILE A 33 -0.73 24.47 0.69
CA ILE A 33 -0.70 23.15 0.09
C ILE A 33 -1.84 23.17 -0.91
N LEU A 34 -1.47 23.30 -2.19
CA LEU A 34 -2.43 23.34 -3.27
C LEU A 34 -2.98 21.92 -3.46
N ASP A 35 -4.27 21.84 -3.77
CA ASP A 35 -4.87 20.60 -4.26
C ASP A 35 -4.23 20.19 -5.59
N ALA A 36 -4.40 18.94 -6.02
CA ALA A 36 -3.85 18.43 -7.27
C ALA A 36 -4.28 19.27 -8.49
N GLU A 37 -5.51 19.80 -8.48
CA GLU A 37 -6.00 20.72 -9.51
C GLU A 37 -5.26 22.07 -9.47
N GLY A 38 -4.97 22.59 -8.28
CA GLY A 38 -4.19 23.80 -8.09
C GLY A 38 -2.73 23.63 -8.50
N LEU A 39 -2.14 22.46 -8.25
CA LEU A 39 -0.79 22.12 -8.73
C LEU A 39 -0.74 22.00 -10.25
N ALA A 40 -1.76 21.40 -10.87
CA ALA A 40 -1.86 21.33 -12.32
C ALA A 40 -1.98 22.72 -12.96
N LEU A 41 -2.86 23.58 -12.42
CA LEU A 41 -2.97 24.98 -12.85
C LEU A 41 -1.65 25.74 -12.66
N GLY A 42 -1.01 25.59 -11.51
CA GLY A 42 0.29 26.20 -11.22
C GLY A 42 1.36 25.78 -12.23
N CYS A 43 1.36 24.51 -12.65
CA CYS A 43 2.25 24.01 -13.70
C CYS A 43 1.97 24.69 -15.04
N GLU A 44 0.71 24.85 -15.44
CA GLU A 44 0.36 25.53 -16.70
C GLU A 44 0.79 27.00 -16.71
N ILE A 45 0.57 27.70 -15.59
CA ILE A 45 1.00 29.09 -15.38
C ILE A 45 2.53 29.20 -15.45
N ALA A 46 3.25 28.29 -14.79
CA ALA A 46 4.71 28.27 -14.80
C ALA A 46 5.28 27.93 -16.18
N THR A 47 4.59 27.08 -16.96
CA THR A 47 5.05 26.62 -18.26
C THR A 47 4.87 27.67 -19.36
N SER A 48 3.75 28.42 -19.34
CA SER A 48 3.42 29.34 -20.44
C SER A 48 2.78 30.64 -19.97
N LYS A 49 3.38 31.76 -20.40
CA LYS A 49 2.82 33.10 -20.23
C LYS A 49 1.48 33.28 -20.96
N LYS A 50 1.26 32.57 -22.07
CA LYS A 50 -0.02 32.62 -22.80
C LYS A 50 -1.13 31.97 -21.99
N ARG A 51 -0.88 30.78 -21.44
CA ARG A 51 -1.84 30.09 -20.56
C ARG A 51 -2.16 30.91 -19.32
N ALA A 52 -1.17 31.58 -18.73
CA ALA A 52 -1.41 32.50 -17.64
C ALA A 52 -2.38 33.64 -18.03
N ARG A 53 -2.21 34.25 -19.22
CA ARG A 53 -3.14 35.26 -19.74
C ARG A 53 -4.53 34.69 -20.00
N ASP A 54 -4.63 33.57 -20.70
CA ASP A 54 -5.91 32.92 -21.01
C ASP A 54 -6.70 32.57 -19.72
N LEU A 55 -6.01 32.22 -18.64
CA LEU A 55 -6.61 31.98 -17.32
C LEU A 55 -7.14 33.26 -16.67
N VAL A 56 -6.43 34.38 -16.79
CA VAL A 56 -6.88 35.70 -16.32
C VAL A 56 -8.11 36.14 -17.10
N ASP A 57 -8.09 36.02 -18.42
CA ASP A 57 -9.24 36.35 -19.27
C ASP A 57 -10.44 35.44 -18.92
N GLY A 58 -10.18 34.15 -18.69
CA GLY A 58 -11.19 33.19 -18.25
C GLY A 58 -11.69 33.38 -16.81
N SER A 59 -11.09 34.26 -16.02
CA SER A 59 -11.52 34.58 -14.66
C SER A 59 -12.77 35.49 -14.66
N PHE A 60 -12.95 36.28 -15.71
CA PHE A 60 -14.15 37.07 -15.94
C PHE A 60 -15.28 36.15 -16.44
N HIS A 61 -16.23 35.80 -15.57
CA HIS A 61 -17.33 34.90 -15.88
C HIS A 61 -18.56 35.23 -15.03
N ARG A 62 -19.70 34.58 -15.31
CA ARG A 62 -21.00 34.84 -14.65
C ARG A 62 -20.95 34.86 -13.11
N PHE A 63 -20.02 34.14 -12.50
CA PHE A 63 -19.90 34.04 -11.04
C PHE A 63 -18.75 34.90 -10.45
N ALA A 64 -18.06 35.69 -11.27
CA ALA A 64 -16.94 36.53 -10.84
C ALA A 64 -17.38 37.72 -9.98
N SER A 65 -18.54 38.32 -10.28
CA SER A 65 -19.16 39.38 -9.49
C SER A 65 -20.13 38.77 -8.48
N SER A 66 -19.61 38.29 -7.35
CA SER A 66 -20.45 37.99 -6.19
C SER A 66 -20.31 39.18 -5.24
N GLU A 67 -21.37 39.99 -5.15
CA GLU A 67 -21.44 41.10 -4.21
C GLU A 67 -21.37 40.58 -2.76
N GLU A 68 -20.61 41.32 -1.97
CA GLU A 68 -20.44 41.34 -0.51
C GLU A 68 -21.07 40.17 0.31
N GLN A 69 -20.20 39.36 0.93
CA GLN A 69 -20.53 38.22 1.82
C GLN A 69 -21.25 38.59 3.14
N TRP A 70 -21.58 39.86 3.35
CA TRP A 70 -21.89 40.40 4.67
C TRP A 70 -23.35 40.23 5.14
N GLU A 71 -24.25 39.68 4.31
CA GLU A 71 -25.68 39.58 4.67
C GLU A 71 -26.36 38.25 4.30
N VAL A 72 -25.59 37.18 4.07
CA VAL A 72 -26.12 35.91 3.56
C VAL A 72 -25.90 34.76 4.56
N PRO A 73 -26.94 33.98 4.91
CA PRO A 73 -26.79 32.82 5.79
C PRO A 73 -25.78 31.78 5.29
N GLU A 74 -25.06 31.13 6.22
CA GLU A 74 -24.02 30.14 5.91
C GLU A 74 -24.53 28.96 5.05
N TRP A 75 -25.78 28.52 5.29
CA TRP A 75 -26.37 27.43 4.51
C TRP A 75 -26.52 27.79 3.03
N PHE A 76 -26.75 29.06 2.69
CA PHE A 76 -26.85 29.53 1.32
C PHE A 76 -25.47 29.59 0.68
N LEU A 77 -24.45 30.06 1.41
CA LEU A 77 -23.05 30.06 0.92
C LEU A 77 -22.53 28.63 0.67
N ASP A 78 -22.94 27.67 1.48
CA ASP A 78 -22.63 26.25 1.28
C ASP A 78 -23.26 25.68 0.02
N ASP A 79 -24.52 26.01 -0.22
CA ASP A 79 -25.24 25.59 -1.43
C ASP A 79 -24.65 26.27 -2.67
N GLU A 80 -24.36 27.56 -2.55
CA GLU A 80 -23.72 28.37 -3.56
C GLU A 80 -22.35 27.81 -3.96
N ARG A 81 -21.50 27.47 -2.97
CA ARG A 81 -20.20 26.83 -3.20
C ARG A 81 -20.32 25.51 -3.93
N LYS A 82 -21.39 24.73 -3.76
CA LYS A 82 -21.58 23.45 -4.44
C LYS A 82 -21.97 23.64 -5.91
N HIS A 83 -22.86 24.60 -6.19
CA HIS A 83 -23.50 24.75 -7.49
C HIS A 83 -22.85 25.81 -8.40
N ARG A 84 -22.20 26.84 -7.84
CA ARG A 84 -21.49 27.88 -8.60
C ARG A 84 -20.01 27.54 -8.80
N LYS A 85 -19.75 26.40 -9.45
CA LYS A 85 -18.38 26.00 -9.83
C LYS A 85 -18.21 25.96 -11.33
N LYS A 86 -17.27 26.75 -11.85
CA LYS A 86 -16.79 26.62 -13.23
C LYS A 86 -15.80 25.44 -13.31
N PRO A 87 -15.89 24.55 -14.30
CA PRO A 87 -14.88 23.52 -14.50
C PRO A 87 -13.53 24.19 -14.80
N VAL A 88 -12.50 23.76 -14.07
CA VAL A 88 -11.14 24.27 -14.25
C VAL A 88 -10.63 23.85 -15.63
N PRO A 89 -10.02 24.75 -16.43
CA PRO A 89 -9.53 24.43 -17.78
C PRO A 89 -8.19 23.68 -17.73
N VAL A 90 -8.15 22.54 -17.02
CA VAL A 90 -7.00 21.62 -16.96
C VAL A 90 -7.40 20.25 -17.47
N THR A 91 -6.45 19.52 -18.04
CA THR A 91 -6.70 18.15 -18.47
C THR A 91 -6.83 17.22 -17.26
N LYS A 92 -7.75 16.26 -17.34
CA LYS A 92 -7.97 15.27 -16.26
C LYS A 92 -6.71 14.44 -15.99
N GLU A 93 -5.96 14.14 -17.06
CA GLU A 93 -4.71 13.40 -17.02
C GLU A 93 -3.68 14.07 -16.11
N MET A 94 -3.46 15.38 -16.27
CA MET A 94 -2.53 16.15 -15.44
C MET A 94 -2.92 16.12 -13.96
N VAL A 95 -4.22 16.27 -13.66
CA VAL A 95 -4.74 16.19 -12.29
C VAL A 95 -4.52 14.79 -11.71
N GLU A 96 -4.73 13.74 -12.50
CA GLU A 96 -4.51 12.36 -12.08
C GLU A 96 -3.04 12.07 -11.80
N GLU A 97 -2.11 12.59 -12.60
CA GLU A 97 -0.67 12.47 -12.36
C GLU A 97 -0.27 13.06 -11.00
N TYR A 98 -0.75 14.27 -10.68
CA TYR A 98 -0.49 14.85 -9.36
C TYR A 98 -1.14 14.02 -8.25
N LYS A 99 -2.38 13.56 -8.41
CA LYS A 99 -3.01 12.64 -7.45
C LYS A 99 -2.21 11.35 -7.26
N GLN A 100 -1.59 10.83 -8.32
CA GLN A 100 -0.72 9.65 -8.24
C GLN A 100 0.58 9.95 -7.49
N LYS A 101 1.24 11.09 -7.75
CA LYS A 101 2.43 11.54 -7.02
C LYS A 101 2.16 11.67 -5.51
N TRP A 102 1.02 12.27 -5.15
CA TRP A 102 0.58 12.36 -3.76
C TRP A 102 0.35 10.98 -3.13
N LYS A 103 -0.35 10.08 -3.85
CA LYS A 103 -0.54 8.69 -3.41
C LYS A 103 0.77 7.92 -3.27
N GLU A 104 1.77 8.19 -4.10
CA GLU A 104 3.07 7.53 -4.01
C GLU A 104 3.81 7.93 -2.73
N ILE A 105 3.80 9.23 -2.42
CA ILE A 105 4.34 9.78 -1.17
C ILE A 105 3.64 9.13 0.03
N ASP A 106 2.31 9.05 -0.02
CA ASP A 106 1.48 8.49 1.06
C ASP A 106 1.49 6.96 1.13
N ALA A 107 1.79 6.25 0.04
CA ALA A 107 1.76 4.79 -0.01
C ALA A 107 2.88 4.16 0.85
N ARG A 108 3.95 4.90 1.12
CA ARG A 108 5.09 4.42 1.90
C ARG A 108 5.60 5.48 2.88
N PRO A 109 4.79 5.88 3.87
CA PRO A 109 5.26 6.84 4.84
C PRO A 109 6.34 6.17 5.68
N ILE A 110 7.46 6.87 5.86
CA ILE A 110 8.69 6.36 6.52
C ILE A 110 8.35 5.66 7.84
N LYS A 111 7.41 6.22 8.61
CA LYS A 111 6.87 5.64 9.84
C LYS A 111 6.27 4.25 9.66
N ARG A 112 5.40 4.03 8.67
CA ARG A 112 4.74 2.73 8.43
C ARG A 112 5.72 1.68 7.91
N VAL A 113 6.70 2.08 7.10
CA VAL A 113 7.76 1.19 6.61
C VAL A 113 8.63 0.73 7.78
N ALA A 114 9.05 1.67 8.65
CA ALA A 114 9.81 1.37 9.85
C ALA A 114 9.02 0.45 10.80
N GLU A 115 7.75 0.76 11.03
CA GLU A 115 6.86 -0.04 11.88
C GLU A 115 6.65 -1.45 11.31
N ALA A 116 6.51 -1.60 9.99
CA ALA A 116 6.41 -2.90 9.33
C ALA A 116 7.70 -3.72 9.45
N LYS A 117 8.87 -3.10 9.27
CA LYS A 117 10.17 -3.74 9.50
C LYS A 117 10.31 -4.19 10.96
N ALA A 118 9.96 -3.32 11.92
CA ALA A 118 9.99 -3.64 13.35
C ALA A 118 9.04 -4.78 13.70
N ARG A 119 7.80 -4.80 13.18
CA ARG A 119 6.85 -5.92 13.36
C ARG A 119 7.39 -7.22 12.80
N LYS A 120 8.01 -7.20 11.61
CA LYS A 120 8.65 -8.40 11.02
C LYS A 120 9.80 -8.90 11.89
N LYS A 121 10.70 -8.01 12.34
CA LYS A 121 11.79 -8.34 13.26
C LYS A 121 11.27 -8.93 14.58
N ARG A 122 10.27 -8.29 15.21
CA ARG A 122 9.63 -8.78 16.43
C ARG A 122 9.00 -10.17 16.26
N ARG A 123 8.30 -10.42 15.14
CA ARG A 123 7.72 -11.74 14.86
C ARG A 123 8.80 -12.82 14.69
N MET A 124 9.92 -12.49 14.06
CA MET A 124 11.05 -13.40 13.90
C MET A 124 11.72 -13.70 15.25
N LEU A 125 12.03 -12.67 16.04
CA LEU A 125 12.62 -12.81 17.36
C LEU A 125 11.71 -13.61 18.30
N LYS A 126 10.40 -13.33 18.33
CA LYS A 126 9.44 -14.08 19.15
C LYS A 126 9.40 -15.57 18.77
N LYS A 127 9.48 -15.91 17.48
CA LYS A 127 9.57 -17.32 17.04
C LYS A 127 10.87 -17.98 17.49
N MET A 128 11.98 -17.24 17.48
CA MET A 128 13.27 -17.71 17.95
C MET A 128 13.29 -17.94 19.46
N GLU A 129 12.77 -17.00 20.24
CA GLU A 129 12.62 -17.14 21.69
C GLU A 129 11.74 -18.34 22.04
N GLN A 130 10.63 -18.54 21.33
CA GLN A 130 9.78 -19.72 21.52
C GLN A 130 10.50 -21.03 21.16
N ALA A 131 11.35 -21.02 20.14
CA ALA A 131 12.14 -22.19 19.77
C ALA A 131 13.21 -22.50 20.83
N LYS A 132 13.90 -21.48 21.35
CA LYS A 132 14.87 -21.61 22.45
C LYS A 132 14.22 -22.18 23.71
N LYS A 133 13.12 -21.58 24.17
CA LYS A 133 12.36 -22.06 25.34
C LYS A 133 11.89 -23.51 25.20
N LYS A 134 11.46 -23.91 23.99
CA LYS A 134 11.06 -25.30 23.72
C LYS A 134 12.26 -26.25 23.66
N ALA A 135 13.39 -25.79 23.12
CA ALA A 135 14.62 -26.58 23.09
C ALA A 135 15.15 -26.81 24.51
N GLU A 136 15.18 -25.77 25.35
CA GLU A 136 15.54 -25.87 26.78
C GLU A 136 14.62 -26.86 27.51
N ALA A 137 13.31 -26.79 27.29
CA ALA A 137 12.38 -27.74 27.89
C ALA A 137 12.68 -29.20 27.51
N VAL A 138 12.96 -29.48 26.23
CA VAL A 138 13.30 -30.84 25.74
C VAL A 138 14.67 -31.32 26.27
N VAL A 139 15.61 -30.41 26.48
CA VAL A 139 16.91 -30.78 27.08
C VAL A 139 16.71 -31.19 28.55
N ASN A 140 15.88 -30.44 29.28
CA ASN A 140 15.64 -30.62 30.71
C ASN A 140 14.75 -31.83 31.05
N THR A 141 14.00 -32.40 30.10
CA THR A 141 13.26 -33.65 30.33
C THR A 141 14.23 -34.83 30.47
N VAL A 142 14.23 -35.48 31.63
CA VAL A 142 15.14 -36.60 31.95
C VAL A 142 14.66 -37.92 31.32
N ASP A 143 13.35 -38.12 31.16
CA ASP A 143 12.73 -39.39 30.75
C ASP A 143 12.85 -39.75 29.25
N ILE A 144 13.69 -39.04 28.48
CA ILE A 144 13.77 -39.17 27.02
C ILE A 144 15.20 -39.56 26.63
N SER A 145 15.34 -40.51 25.68
CA SER A 145 16.65 -40.89 25.15
C SER A 145 17.32 -39.73 24.38
N GLU A 146 18.65 -39.65 24.39
CA GLU A 146 19.41 -38.57 23.71
C GLU A 146 19.09 -38.46 22.21
N ARG A 147 18.86 -39.61 21.56
CA ARG A 147 18.50 -39.70 20.14
C ARG A 147 17.15 -39.05 19.86
N GLU A 148 16.18 -39.24 20.76
CA GLU A 148 14.86 -38.63 20.66
C GLU A 148 14.90 -37.14 20.99
N LYS A 149 15.70 -36.72 21.99
CA LYS A 149 15.95 -35.28 22.26
C LYS A 149 16.47 -34.58 21.02
N MET A 150 17.47 -35.15 20.33
CA MET A 150 18.00 -34.59 19.09
C MET A 150 16.95 -34.52 17.96
N ALA A 151 16.11 -35.54 17.80
CA ALA A 151 15.04 -35.54 16.81
C ALA A 151 14.01 -34.44 17.09
N GLN A 152 13.63 -34.27 18.37
CA GLN A 152 12.72 -33.22 18.81
C GLN A 152 13.32 -31.82 18.64
N LEU A 153 14.59 -31.60 19.01
CA LEU A 153 15.31 -30.34 18.76
C LEU A 153 15.32 -29.99 17.26
N LYS A 154 15.69 -30.95 16.39
CA LYS A 154 15.66 -30.75 14.93
C LYS A 154 14.26 -30.34 14.44
N SER A 155 13.21 -30.92 15.02
CA SER A 155 11.83 -30.56 14.68
C SER A 155 11.46 -29.14 15.12
N ILE A 156 11.93 -28.68 16.29
CA ILE A 156 11.68 -27.34 16.84
C ILE A 156 12.34 -26.28 15.97
N TYR A 157 13.61 -26.46 15.61
CA TYR A 157 14.34 -25.53 14.74
C TYR A 157 13.76 -25.51 13.31
N LYS A 158 13.36 -26.68 12.77
CA LYS A 158 12.67 -26.77 11.47
C LYS A 158 11.32 -26.05 11.46
N LYS A 159 10.58 -26.07 12.59
CA LYS A 159 9.32 -25.33 12.77
C LYS A 159 9.56 -23.82 12.90
N ALA A 160 10.63 -23.41 13.58
CA ALA A 160 11.04 -22.00 13.70
C ALA A 160 11.46 -21.38 12.36
N GLY A 161 11.81 -22.20 11.38
CA GLY A 161 12.19 -21.76 10.03
C GLY A 161 13.68 -21.51 9.88
N LEU A 162 14.50 -21.88 10.88
CA LEU A 162 15.95 -21.90 10.76
C LEU A 162 16.34 -23.02 9.81
N GLY A 163 17.08 -22.66 8.75
CA GLY A 163 17.53 -23.61 7.73
C GLY A 163 16.53 -23.91 6.60
N LYS A 164 15.41 -23.19 6.50
CA LYS A 164 14.60 -23.21 5.26
C LYS A 164 15.18 -22.25 4.24
N GLU A 165 16.40 -22.50 3.82
CA GLU A 165 16.88 -21.92 2.58
C GLU A 165 16.00 -22.51 1.48
N LYS A 166 15.35 -21.63 0.69
CA LYS A 166 14.51 -22.08 -0.41
C LYS A 166 15.44 -22.75 -1.40
N ARG A 167 15.46 -24.09 -1.40
CA ARG A 167 16.17 -24.86 -2.41
C ARG A 167 15.68 -24.37 -3.77
N GLU A 168 16.60 -23.84 -4.57
CA GLU A 168 16.31 -23.45 -5.93
C GLU A 168 15.93 -24.72 -6.71
N VAL A 169 14.67 -24.79 -7.13
CA VAL A 169 14.16 -25.91 -7.91
C VAL A 169 14.22 -25.51 -9.37
N THR A 170 15.16 -26.09 -10.12
CA THR A 170 15.25 -25.85 -11.56
C THR A 170 14.13 -26.58 -12.27
N TYR A 171 13.32 -25.84 -13.01
CA TYR A 171 12.22 -26.41 -13.79
C TYR A 171 12.72 -26.85 -15.17
N VAL A 172 12.54 -28.12 -15.48
CA VAL A 172 12.95 -28.71 -16.77
C VAL A 172 11.69 -29.05 -17.56
N VAL A 173 11.56 -28.50 -18.77
CA VAL A 173 10.43 -28.79 -19.64
C VAL A 173 10.70 -30.06 -20.45
N THR A 174 9.81 -31.04 -20.37
CA THR A 174 9.91 -32.26 -21.19
C THR A 174 9.18 -32.14 -22.52
N LYS A 175 9.74 -32.80 -23.54
CA LYS A 175 9.07 -33.05 -24.82
C LYS A 175 8.01 -34.15 -24.65
N LYS A 176 6.98 -34.12 -25.52
CA LYS A 176 5.90 -35.11 -25.56
C LYS A 176 6.49 -36.52 -25.74
N GLY A 177 6.16 -37.46 -24.85
CA GLY A 177 6.64 -38.84 -24.90
C GLY A 177 7.82 -39.16 -23.97
N ALA A 178 8.38 -38.18 -23.26
CA ALA A 178 9.31 -38.47 -22.17
C ALA A 178 8.52 -39.11 -21.01
N GLY A 179 8.73 -40.40 -20.76
CA GLY A 179 7.99 -41.16 -19.75
C GLY A 179 8.12 -40.61 -18.32
N ARG A 180 7.48 -41.29 -17.37
CA ARG A 180 7.37 -40.86 -15.95
C ARG A 180 8.72 -40.76 -15.22
N LYS A 181 9.77 -41.40 -15.73
CA LYS A 181 11.16 -41.32 -15.24
C LYS A 181 12.02 -40.64 -16.30
N VAL A 182 12.45 -39.42 -16.03
CA VAL A 182 13.36 -38.66 -16.91
C VAL A 182 14.75 -38.67 -16.26
N ARG A 183 15.77 -39.07 -17.02
CA ARG A 183 17.16 -39.00 -16.58
C ARG A 183 17.52 -37.54 -16.28
N ARG A 184 18.41 -37.32 -15.31
CA ARG A 184 18.90 -35.97 -14.98
C ARG A 184 19.47 -35.33 -16.26
N PRO A 185 18.94 -34.18 -16.70
CA PRO A 185 19.48 -33.47 -17.85
C PRO A 185 20.88 -32.93 -17.54
N ALA A 186 21.75 -32.91 -18.56
CA ALA A 186 23.08 -32.36 -18.44
C ALA A 186 23.01 -30.88 -18.02
N GLY A 187 23.88 -30.46 -17.09
CA GLY A 187 23.95 -29.07 -16.61
C GLY A 187 23.02 -28.70 -15.46
N VAL A 188 22.08 -29.55 -15.04
CA VAL A 188 21.20 -29.25 -13.89
C VAL A 188 21.75 -29.83 -12.59
N LYS A 189 22.36 -28.95 -11.78
CA LYS A 189 22.84 -29.24 -10.41
C LYS A 189 21.70 -29.03 -9.40
N GLY A 190 21.56 -29.93 -8.41
CA GLY A 190 20.55 -29.80 -7.34
C GLY A 190 19.21 -30.48 -7.62
N VAL A 191 18.15 -30.01 -6.97
CA VAL A 191 16.79 -30.56 -7.08
C VAL A 191 16.13 -30.00 -8.33
N PHE A 192 15.70 -30.85 -9.26
CA PHE A 192 14.99 -30.43 -10.45
C PHE A 192 13.55 -30.95 -10.43
N LYS A 193 12.64 -30.16 -11.00
CA LYS A 193 11.25 -30.55 -11.20
C LYS A 193 10.96 -30.56 -12.68
N VAL A 194 10.60 -31.74 -13.17
CA VAL A 194 10.15 -31.93 -14.54
C VAL A 194 8.74 -31.38 -14.68
N VAL A 195 8.49 -30.57 -15.71
CA VAL A 195 7.18 -30.00 -16.01
C VAL A 195 6.84 -30.31 -17.46
N ASP A 196 5.64 -30.87 -17.69
CA ASP A 196 5.08 -31.05 -19.02
C ASP A 196 3.91 -30.07 -19.26
N SER A 197 3.38 -30.06 -20.49
CA SER A 197 2.27 -29.18 -20.88
C SER A 197 0.97 -29.51 -20.13
N ARG A 198 0.74 -30.80 -19.82
CA ARG A 198 -0.44 -31.26 -19.08
C ARG A 198 -0.41 -30.82 -17.62
N MET A 199 0.70 -31.02 -16.92
CA MET A 199 0.93 -30.56 -15.55
C MET A 199 0.79 -29.05 -15.43
N LYS A 200 1.25 -28.28 -16.42
CA LYS A 200 1.03 -26.82 -16.47
C LYS A 200 -0.47 -26.49 -16.57
N LYS A 201 -1.23 -27.23 -17.38
CA LYS A 201 -2.68 -27.04 -17.54
C LYS A 201 -3.43 -27.41 -16.26
N ASP A 202 -3.08 -28.53 -15.63
CA ASP A 202 -3.70 -29.02 -14.41
C ASP A 202 -3.42 -28.10 -13.21
N MET A 203 -2.17 -27.65 -13.04
CA MET A 203 -1.83 -26.66 -12.01
C MET A 203 -2.52 -25.32 -12.23
N ARG A 204 -2.64 -24.85 -13.49
CA ARG A 204 -3.39 -23.63 -13.80
C ARG A 204 -4.87 -23.77 -13.44
N GLY A 205 -5.47 -24.93 -13.72
CA GLY A 205 -6.84 -25.25 -13.32
C GLY A 205 -7.03 -25.24 -11.80
N MET A 206 -6.14 -25.91 -11.08
CA MET A 206 -6.14 -25.93 -9.61
C MET A 206 -5.96 -24.54 -9.01
N GLN A 207 -5.03 -23.73 -9.52
CA GLN A 207 -4.83 -22.35 -9.06
C GLN A 207 -6.09 -21.49 -9.27
N ARG A 208 -6.76 -21.60 -10.42
CA ARG A 208 -8.02 -20.89 -10.66
C ARG A 208 -9.12 -21.35 -9.70
N LYS A 209 -9.22 -22.65 -9.42
CA LYS A 209 -10.16 -23.20 -8.42
C LYS A 209 -9.84 -22.66 -7.02
N GLU A 210 -8.57 -22.67 -6.62
CA GLU A 210 -8.11 -22.17 -5.32
C GLU A 210 -8.33 -20.67 -5.16
N GLN A 211 -8.10 -19.87 -6.20
CA GLN A 211 -8.43 -18.45 -6.20
C GLN A 211 -9.93 -18.21 -6.05
N ARG A 212 -10.76 -19.03 -6.71
CA ARG A 212 -12.22 -18.98 -6.55
C ARG A 212 -12.65 -19.37 -5.13
N THR A 213 -12.05 -20.39 -4.52
CA THR A 213 -12.40 -20.79 -3.14
C THR A 213 -11.90 -19.79 -2.10
N LYS A 214 -10.71 -19.20 -2.30
CA LYS A 214 -10.16 -18.15 -1.42
C LYS A 214 -10.86 -16.81 -1.58
N GLY A 215 -11.25 -16.44 -2.80
CA GLY A 215 -12.03 -15.23 -3.09
C GLY A 215 -13.53 -15.38 -2.80
N GLY A 216 -14.03 -16.62 -2.69
CA GLY A 216 -15.46 -16.91 -2.49
C GLY A 216 -15.98 -16.72 -1.06
N LYS A 217 -15.13 -16.42 -0.07
CA LYS A 217 -15.56 -16.08 1.29
C LYS A 217 -15.98 -14.61 1.48
N GLY A 218 -16.05 -13.82 0.42
CA GLY A 218 -16.58 -12.46 0.48
C GLY A 218 -17.06 -11.97 -0.88
N LYS A 219 -18.36 -11.67 -0.97
CA LYS A 219 -19.12 -11.17 -2.12
C LYS A 219 -19.67 -12.26 -3.04
N GLY A 220 -20.82 -12.80 -2.62
CA GLY A 220 -21.78 -13.41 -3.52
C GLY A 220 -22.17 -12.42 -4.62
N ARG A 221 -21.99 -12.84 -5.87
CA ARG A 221 -22.56 -12.19 -7.04
C ARG A 221 -23.44 -13.26 -7.69
N PRO A 222 -24.78 -13.08 -7.73
CA PRO A 222 -25.65 -14.11 -8.28
C PRO A 222 -25.35 -14.28 -9.77
N SER A 223 -25.15 -15.54 -10.18
CA SER A 223 -25.02 -15.93 -11.57
C SER A 223 -26.33 -15.61 -12.29
N LYS A 224 -26.32 -14.55 -13.10
CA LYS A 224 -27.45 -14.14 -13.95
C LYS A 224 -27.60 -15.14 -15.11
N GLY A 225 -28.70 -15.89 -15.11
CA GLY A 225 -29.40 -16.35 -16.31
C GLY A 225 -28.79 -17.52 -17.09
N GLY A 226 -29.05 -18.75 -16.65
CA GLY A 226 -29.11 -19.89 -17.55
C GLY A 226 -30.45 -19.90 -18.28
N LYS A 227 -30.51 -19.40 -19.51
CA LYS A 227 -31.65 -19.65 -20.41
C LYS A 227 -31.51 -21.08 -20.95
N GLY A 228 -32.46 -21.93 -20.58
CA GLY A 228 -32.60 -23.28 -21.09
C GLY A 228 -32.83 -23.28 -22.61
N GLY A 229 -31.96 -23.99 -23.33
CA GLY A 229 -32.20 -24.35 -24.72
C GLY A 229 -33.20 -25.51 -24.76
N VAL A 230 -34.40 -25.21 -25.23
CA VAL A 230 -35.46 -26.19 -25.48
C VAL A 230 -35.01 -27.13 -26.61
N LYS A 231 -35.02 -28.44 -26.33
CA LYS A 231 -34.88 -29.51 -27.33
C LYS A 231 -36.06 -29.43 -28.31
N SER A 232 -35.79 -29.14 -29.59
CA SER A 232 -36.76 -29.34 -30.66
C SER A 232 -36.82 -30.83 -31.03
N GLY A 233 -38.05 -31.34 -31.09
CA GLY A 233 -38.37 -32.75 -31.26
C GLY A 233 -38.18 -33.26 -32.70
N LYS A 234 -37.91 -34.57 -32.77
CA LYS A 234 -37.96 -35.41 -33.97
C LYS A 234 -39.30 -35.26 -34.71
N GLY A 235 -39.24 -34.91 -36.00
CA GLY A 235 -40.30 -35.13 -36.98
C GLY A 235 -39.80 -36.06 -38.07
N ARG A 236 -40.26 -37.31 -38.07
CA ARG A 236 -40.14 -38.26 -39.19
C ARG A 236 -40.96 -37.75 -40.37
N LYS A 237 -40.43 -37.84 -41.60
CA LYS A 237 -41.25 -38.10 -42.79
C LYS A 237 -40.51 -39.07 -43.72
N ALA A 238 -41.21 -40.14 -44.02
CA ALA A 238 -40.96 -41.05 -45.12
C ALA A 238 -41.63 -40.49 -46.38
N LYS A 239 -40.92 -40.46 -47.49
CA LYS A 239 -41.25 -41.17 -48.74
C LYS A 239 -40.03 -41.05 -49.66
#